data_AF-A0A940QPA6-F1
#
_entry.id   AF-A0A940QPA6-F1
#
_cell.length_a   1.000
_cell.length_b   1.000
_cell.length_c   1.000
_cell.angle_alpha   90.00
_cell.angle_beta   90.00
_cell.angle_gamma   90.00
#
_symmetry.space_group_name_H-M   'P 1'
#
loop_
_entity.id
_entity.type
_entity.pdbx_description
1 polymer ?
#
loop_
_entity_poly.entity_id
_entity_poly.type
_entity_poly.pdbx_seq_one_letter_code
_entity_poly.pdbx_strand_id
1 'polypeptide(L)' 'MMMRPPDALGPNKKGDVNMMSRIWHGWTTPANADAYESLLKSEIFIGIQERRIVGYRGIQLFRRNLGDEVEFMTVT' A
#
# COMPACT_ATOMS: atom_id res chain seq x y z
N MET A 1 -21.64 24.93 -34.44
CA MET A 1 -20.74 24.60 -33.33
C MET A 1 -21.19 23.24 -32.79
N MET A 2 -20.52 22.15 -33.20
CA MET A 2 -20.89 20.78 -32.83
C MET A 2 -20.44 20.49 -31.40
N MET A 3 -21.38 20.08 -30.53
CA MET A 3 -21.07 19.48 -29.23
C MET A 3 -20.36 18.14 -29.45
N ARG A 4 -19.20 17.93 -28.81
CA ARG A 4 -18.53 16.62 -28.77
C ARG A 4 -19.38 15.64 -27.95
N PRO A 5 -19.50 14.37 -28.37
CA PRO A 5 -20.20 13.36 -27.58
C PRO A 5 -19.43 13.04 -26.29
N PRO A 6 -20.12 12.56 -25.23
CA PRO A 6 -19.47 12.10 -24.00
C PRO A 6 -18.60 10.89 -24.32
N ASP A 7 -17.36 10.91 -23.81
CA ASP A 7 -16.38 9.83 -23.97
C ASP A 7 -16.97 8.52 -23.43
N ALA A 8 -17.51 7.69 -24.33
CA ALA A 8 -17.93 6.35 -24.00
C ALA A 8 -16.69 5.54 -23.63
N LEU A 9 -16.54 5.21 -22.35
CA LEU A 9 -15.57 4.23 -21.88
C LEU A 9 -15.89 2.90 -22.58
N GLY A 10 -15.12 2.59 -23.62
CA GLY A 10 -15.24 1.34 -24.37
C GLY A 10 -15.00 0.13 -23.45
N PRO A 11 -15.45 -1.07 -23.88
CA PRO A 11 -15.31 -2.27 -23.07
C PRO A 11 -13.83 -2.52 -22.73
N ASN A 12 -13.55 -2.65 -21.43
CA ASN A 12 -12.22 -2.93 -20.91
C ASN A 12 -11.69 -4.21 -21.59
N LYS A 13 -10.58 -4.07 -22.33
CA LYS A 13 -10.02 -5.19 -23.09
C LYS A 13 -9.64 -6.29 -22.08
N LYS A 14 -10.14 -7.51 -22.29
CA LYS A 14 -9.70 -8.70 -21.54
C LYS A 14 -8.18 -8.83 -21.69
N GLY A 15 -7.44 -8.37 -20.69
CA GLY A 15 -5.99 -8.25 -20.71
C GLY A 15 -5.45 -7.22 -19.70
N ASP A 16 -6.24 -6.22 -19.34
CA ASP A 16 -5.88 -5.29 -18.28
C ASP A 16 -6.14 -5.94 -16.91
N VAL A 17 -5.12 -6.61 -16.37
CA VAL A 17 -5.09 -6.97 -14.95
C VAL A 17 -5.13 -5.66 -14.19
N ASN A 18 -6.31 -5.27 -13.69
CA ASN A 18 -6.49 -4.02 -12.97
C ASN A 18 -5.55 -4.03 -11.76
N MET A 19 -4.47 -3.27 -11.84
CA MET A 19 -3.48 -3.20 -10.78
C MET A 19 -4.12 -2.47 -9.60
N MET A 20 -4.18 -3.15 -8.45
CA MET A 20 -4.70 -2.58 -7.22
C MET A 20 -3.55 -2.35 -6.26
N SER A 21 -3.41 -1.10 -5.80
CA SER A 21 -2.58 -0.77 -4.65
C SER A 21 -3.46 -0.61 -3.42
N ARG A 22 -3.03 -1.15 -2.29
CA ARG A 22 -3.66 -0.89 -0.98
C ARG A 22 -2.72 -0.06 -0.13
N ILE A 23 -3.27 0.94 0.55
CA ILE A 23 -2.56 1.78 1.50
C ILE A 23 -3.08 1.45 2.89
N TRP A 24 -2.15 1.20 3.81
CA TRP A 24 -2.45 0.97 5.23
C TRP A 24 -1.72 1.99 6.07
N HIS A 25 -2.38 2.49 7.09
CA HIS A 25 -1.79 3.37 8.08
C HIS A 25 -1.78 2.67 9.44
N GLY A 26 -0.68 2.80 10.16
CA GLY A 26 -0.51 2.33 11.53
C GLY A 26 0.18 3.42 12.35
N TRP A 27 -0.15 3.51 13.63
CA TRP A 27 0.39 4.52 14.53
C TRP A 27 0.94 3.84 15.78
N THR A 28 1.97 4.44 16.34
CA THR A 28 2.53 4.05 17.64
C THR A 28 3.14 5.26 18.32
N THR A 29 3.47 5.13 19.60
CA THR A 29 4.16 6.20 20.33
C THR A 29 5.61 6.34 19.83
N PRO A 30 6.24 7.54 19.94
CA PRO A 30 7.64 7.73 19.59
C PRO A 30 8.59 6.74 20.28
N ALA A 31 8.32 6.40 21.54
CA ALA A 31 9.10 5.45 22.32
C ALA A 31 9.10 4.02 21.72
N ASN A 32 8.02 3.64 21.03
CA ASN A 32 7.86 2.31 20.46
C ASN A 32 8.20 2.25 18.96
N ALA A 33 8.45 3.40 18.32
CA ALA A 33 8.52 3.49 16.86
C ALA A 33 9.63 2.61 16.25
N ASP A 34 10.82 2.59 16.85
CA ASP A 34 11.94 1.80 16.30
C ASP A 34 11.73 0.29 16.49
N ALA A 35 11.13 -0.11 17.62
CA ALA A 35 10.77 -1.50 17.88
C ALA A 35 9.66 -1.97 16.92
N TYR A 36 8.66 -1.13 16.69
CA TYR A 36 7.58 -1.40 15.75
C TYR A 36 8.08 -1.51 14.29
N GLU A 37 8.97 -0.60 13.88
CA GLU A 37 9.59 -0.66 12.55
C GLU A 37 10.42 -1.93 12.37
N SER A 38 11.17 -2.33 13.40
CA SER A 38 11.95 -3.56 13.40
C SER A 38 11.05 -4.78 13.24
N LEU A 39 9.97 -4.89 14.03
CA LEU A 39 8.97 -5.96 13.93
C LEU A 39 8.37 -6.07 12.52
N LEU A 40 7.99 -4.93 11.92
CA LEU A 40 7.46 -4.90 10.56
C LEU A 40 8.44 -5.52 9.57
N LYS A 41 9.71 -5.12 9.61
CA LYS A 41 10.74 -5.54 8.65
C LYS A 41 11.22 -6.96 8.88
N SER A 42 11.46 -7.35 10.14
CA SER A 42 12.14 -8.60 10.47
C SER A 42 11.21 -9.80 10.57
N GLU A 43 9.90 -9.58 10.72
CA GLU A 43 8.95 -10.67 10.94
C GLU A 43 7.75 -10.55 10.00
N ILE A 44 7.02 -9.44 10.07
CA ILE A 44 5.72 -9.33 9.40
C ILE A 44 5.88 -9.34 7.87
N PHE A 45 6.78 -8.53 7.32
CA PHE A 45 6.96 -8.47 5.87
C PHE A 45 7.50 -9.77 5.29
N ILE A 46 8.41 -10.43 6.02
CA ILE A 46 8.92 -11.76 5.66
C ILE A 46 7.75 -12.75 5.62
N GLY A 47 6.94 -12.81 6.68
CA GLY A 47 5.79 -13.70 6.74
C GLY A 47 4.73 -13.43 5.66
N ILE A 48 4.57 -12.18 5.21
CA ILE A 48 3.68 -11.85 4.07
C ILE A 48 4.28 -12.37 2.76
N GLN A 49 5.57 -12.16 2.53
CA GLN A 49 6.26 -12.63 1.32
C GLN A 49 6.22 -14.17 1.22
N GLU A 50 6.43 -14.87 2.33
CA GLU A 50 6.42 -16.33 2.39
C GLU A 50 5.05 -16.95 2.04
N ARG A 51 3.95 -16.23 2.23
CA ARG A 51 2.61 -16.67 1.84
C ARG A 51 2.40 -16.77 0.33
N ARG A 52 3.29 -16.20 -0.49
CA ARG A 52 3.24 -16.25 -1.97
C ARG A 52 1.85 -15.95 -2.54
N ILE A 53 1.22 -14.91 -2.01
CA ILE A 53 -0.14 -14.51 -2.39
C ILE A 53 -0.17 -14.15 -3.87
N VAL A 54 -1.09 -14.77 -4.63
CA VAL A 54 -1.23 -14.50 -6.07
C VAL A 54 -1.52 -13.02 -6.31
N GLY A 55 -0.70 -12.38 -7.14
CA GLY A 55 -0.84 -10.95 -7.47
C GLY A 55 -0.16 -10.00 -6.47
N TYR A 56 0.40 -10.48 -5.36
CA TYR A 56 1.23 -9.66 -4.48
C TYR A 56 2.57 -9.36 -5.15
N ARG A 57 2.90 -8.06 -5.26
CA ARG A 57 4.10 -7.60 -5.96
C ARG A 57 5.19 -7.04 -5.04
N GLY A 58 4.84 -6.74 -3.79
CA GLY A 58 5.77 -6.23 -2.80
C GLY A 58 5.08 -5.36 -1.77
N ILE A 59 5.88 -4.83 -0.84
CA ILE A 59 5.44 -3.89 0.17
C ILE A 59 6.46 -2.77 0.28
N GLN A 60 5.97 -1.54 0.35
CA GLN A 60 6.77 -0.35 0.65
C GLN A 60 6.39 0.15 2.03
N LEU A 61 7.36 0.62 2.81
CA LEU A 61 7.15 1.18 4.14
C LEU A 61 7.61 2.63 4.16
N PHE A 62 6.75 3.50 4.69
CA PHE A 62 7.03 4.90 4.94
C PHE A 62 6.84 5.18 6.43
N ARG A 63 7.59 6.15 6.97
CA ARG A 63 7.53 6.58 8.38
C ARG A 63 7.48 8.10 8.44
N ARG A 64 6.61 8.67 9.28
CA ARG A 64 6.61 10.10 9.60
C ARG A 64 6.33 10.36 11.09
N ASN A 65 6.98 11.36 11.66
CA ASN A 65 6.72 11.81 13.03
C ASN A 65 5.58 12.85 13.02
N LEU A 66 4.61 12.72 13.93
CA LEU A 66 3.41 13.58 14.06
C LEU A 66 3.32 14.26 15.43
N GLY A 67 4.44 14.42 16.13
CA GLY A 67 4.49 14.96 17.49
C GLY A 67 4.35 13.84 18.53
N ASP A 68 3.13 13.58 18.97
CA ASP A 68 2.85 12.59 20.03
C ASP A 68 2.78 11.16 19.50
N GLU A 69 2.80 10.98 18.18
CA GLU A 69 2.74 9.69 17.50
C GLU A 69 3.71 9.62 16.33
N VAL A 70 4.04 8.40 15.94
CA VAL A 70 4.75 8.07 14.71
C VAL A 70 3.83 7.24 13.83
N GLU A 71 3.57 7.72 12.62
CA GLU A 71 2.79 6.99 11.63
C GLU A 71 3.73 6.16 10.74
N PHE A 72 3.32 4.92 10.50
CA PHE A 72 3.85 4.05 9.49
C PHE A 72 2.78 3.81 8.41
N MET A 73 3.14 4.03 7.15
CA MET A 73 2.26 3.78 6.03
C MET A 73 2.86 2.67 5.16
N THR A 74 2.05 1.69 4.78
CA THR A 74 2.48 0.63 3.85
C THR A 74 1.67 0.64 2.56
N VAL A 75 2.34 0.38 1.44
CA VAL A 75 1.72 0.23 0.12
C VAL A 75 2.00 -1.17 -0.41
N THR A 76 0.97 -1.91 -0.77
CA THR A 76 1.05 -3.28 -1.32
C THR A 76 0.33 -3.43 -2.65
#